data_AF-A0AAN4IHB3-F1
#
_entry.id   AF-A0AAN4IHB3-F1
#
_cell.length_a   1.000
_cell.length_b   1.000
_cell.length_c   1.000
_cell.angle_alpha   90.00
_cell.angle_beta   90.00
_cell.angle_gamma   90.00
#
_symmetry.space_group_name_H-M   'P 1'
#
loop_
_entity.id
_entity.type
_entity.pdbx_description
1 polymer ?
#
loop_
_entity_poly.entity_id
_entity_poly.type
_entity_poly.pdbx_seq_one_letter_code
_entity_poly.pdbx_strand_id
1 'polypeptide(L)'
;MAAGPGLISASKSGNTFSVDASNYRRSAFVLEAYFFAIYPLTLPAWGVAIWDAEGTLVLTNESRVLSDLTTIGSPGAVSGGLNIDKYMAGKWAVNPMGLGSVILHAGSAPGGQPIFQSVDVGTGCHDDTGGTRIRGQSSTTASGSSVGTTNSGIVITAINTAAYD
;
A
#
# COMPACT_ATOMS: atom_id res chain seq x y z
N MET A 1 8.44 16.73 14.91
CA MET A 1 9.17 15.63 14.24
C MET A 1 8.31 15.16 13.08
N ALA A 2 8.86 15.05 11.86
CA ALA A 2 8.12 14.57 10.70
C ALA A 2 7.65 13.11 10.91
N ALA A 3 6.45 12.80 10.44
CA ALA A 3 5.91 11.45 10.50
C ALA A 3 6.88 10.47 9.82
N GLY A 4 7.14 9.33 10.47
CA GLY A 4 7.88 8.25 9.81
C GLY A 4 7.01 7.64 8.71
N PRO A 5 7.59 7.14 7.59
CA PRO A 5 6.84 6.38 6.61
C PRO A 5 6.18 5.16 7.25
N GLY A 6 4.98 4.81 6.79
CA GLY A 6 4.15 3.77 7.39
C GLY A 6 3.95 2.56 6.47
N LEU A 7 3.78 1.40 7.09
CA LEU A 7 3.19 0.21 6.47
C LEU A 7 1.69 0.48 6.26
N ILE A 8 1.20 0.16 5.07
CA ILE A 8 -0.23 0.27 4.73
C ILE A 8 -0.80 -1.14 4.57
N SER A 9 -2.00 -1.36 5.10
CA SER A 9 -2.78 -2.59 4.94
C SER A 9 -4.23 -2.26 4.63
N ALA A 10 -4.89 -3.15 3.89
CA ALA A 10 -6.32 -3.09 3.68
C ALA A 10 -6.93 -4.48 3.90
N SER A 11 -8.16 -4.50 4.40
CA SER A 11 -8.94 -5.72 4.58
C SER A 11 -10.39 -5.49 4.22
N LYS A 12 -11.09 -6.59 3.90
CA LYS A 12 -12.54 -6.59 3.67
C LYS A 12 -13.18 -7.63 4.58
N SER A 13 -14.19 -7.22 5.34
CA SER A 13 -15.03 -8.11 6.13
C SER A 13 -16.49 -7.81 5.81
N GLY A 14 -17.16 -8.77 5.15
CA GLY A 14 -18.51 -8.56 4.62
C GLY A 14 -18.56 -7.36 3.67
N ASN A 15 -19.39 -6.37 4.00
CA ASN A 15 -19.53 -5.12 3.25
C ASN A 15 -18.64 -3.97 3.77
N THR A 16 -17.78 -4.23 4.76
CA THR A 16 -16.88 -3.21 5.31
C THR A 16 -15.50 -3.37 4.71
N PHE A 17 -14.97 -2.28 4.16
CA PHE A 17 -13.56 -2.15 3.78
C PHE A 17 -12.85 -1.34 4.86
N SER A 18 -11.77 -1.90 5.40
CA SER A 18 -10.91 -1.23 6.37
C SER A 18 -9.55 -0.97 5.74
N VAL A 19 -9.02 0.22 5.95
CA VAL A 19 -7.64 0.56 5.59
C VAL A 19 -6.96 1.07 6.83
N ASP A 20 -5.80 0.49 7.11
CA ASP A 20 -5.00 0.78 8.27
C ASP A 20 -3.60 1.17 7.80
N ALA A 21 -2.99 2.10 8.51
CA ALA A 21 -1.59 2.40 8.33
C ALA A 21 -0.94 2.56 9.69
N SER A 22 0.33 2.23 9.77
CA SER A 22 1.10 2.39 11.00
C SER A 22 2.57 2.64 10.69
N ASN A 23 3.18 3.53 11.45
CA ASN A 23 4.62 3.78 11.39
C ASN A 23 5.27 3.36 12.70
N TYR A 24 6.50 2.88 12.61
CA TYR A 24 7.25 2.40 13.77
C TYR A 24 7.44 3.48 14.85
N ARG A 25 7.48 4.76 14.45
CA ARG A 25 7.65 5.91 15.36
C ARG A 25 6.38 6.23 16.15
N ARG A 26 5.25 5.60 15.84
CA ARG A 26 3.92 5.93 16.40
C ARG A 26 3.60 7.42 16.30
N SER A 27 4.14 8.07 15.28
CA SER A 27 3.92 9.48 14.99
C SER A 27 2.58 9.67 14.28
N ALA A 28 1.94 10.83 14.47
CA ALA A 28 0.71 11.18 13.75
C ALA A 28 0.99 11.40 12.25
N PHE A 29 0.08 10.94 11.40
CA PHE A 29 0.11 11.14 9.94
C PHE A 29 -1.32 11.17 9.40
N VAL A 30 -1.47 11.62 8.15
CA VAL A 30 -2.74 11.56 7.42
C VAL A 30 -2.66 10.41 6.42
N LEU A 31 -3.69 9.58 6.39
CA LEU A 31 -3.88 8.56 5.38
C LEU A 31 -5.01 8.99 4.45
N GLU A 32 -4.71 9.12 3.17
CA GLU A 32 -5.69 9.30 2.11
C GLU A 32 -5.88 7.95 1.42
N ALA A 33 -7.13 7.48 1.33
CA ALA A 33 -7.47 6.16 0.81
C ALA A 33 -8.54 6.27 -0.28
N TYR A 34 -8.29 5.62 -1.42
CA TYR A 34 -9.19 5.59 -2.56
C TYR A 34 -9.82 4.21 -2.65
N PHE A 35 -11.15 4.15 -2.68
CA PHE A 35 -11.91 2.91 -2.86
C PHE A 35 -12.50 2.87 -4.26
N PHE A 36 -12.03 1.93 -5.07
CA PHE A 36 -12.63 1.60 -6.37
C PHE A 36 -13.44 0.33 -6.22
N ALA A 37 -14.76 0.44 -6.30
CA ALA A 37 -15.67 -0.67 -6.13
C ALA A 37 -16.84 -0.57 -7.11
N ILE A 38 -17.41 -1.72 -7.46
CA ILE A 38 -18.64 -1.83 -8.24
C ILE A 38 -19.77 -1.95 -7.22
N TYR A 39 -20.51 -0.87 -7.01
CA TYR A 39 -21.72 -0.84 -6.21
C TYR A 39 -22.82 -0.11 -6.99
N PRO A 40 -24.11 -0.43 -6.74
CA PRO A 40 -25.20 0.32 -7.32
C PRO A 40 -25.04 1.81 -7.00
N LEU A 41 -24.93 2.64 -8.03
CA LEU A 41 -24.79 4.08 -7.87
C LEU A 41 -26.13 4.71 -7.49
N THR A 42 -26.07 5.86 -6.84
CA THR A 42 -27.24 6.71 -6.63
C THR A 42 -27.47 7.58 -7.86
N LEU A 43 -28.74 7.78 -8.24
CA LEU A 43 -29.09 8.66 -9.36
C LEU A 43 -28.55 10.08 -9.08
N PRO A 44 -27.78 10.68 -10.00
CA PRO A 44 -27.24 12.01 -9.79
C PRO A 44 -28.36 13.05 -9.89
N ALA A 45 -28.19 14.18 -9.22
CA ALA A 45 -29.18 15.27 -9.25
C ALA A 45 -29.30 15.90 -10.66
N TRP A 46 -28.29 15.74 -11.51
CA TRP A 46 -28.23 16.28 -12.86
C TRP A 46 -27.26 15.46 -13.72
N GLY A 47 -27.36 15.58 -15.04
CA GLY A 47 -26.38 15.03 -15.98
C GLY A 47 -26.83 13.72 -16.62
N VAL A 48 -25.90 12.77 -16.72
CA VAL A 48 -26.08 11.51 -17.46
C VAL A 48 -26.04 10.36 -16.48
N ALA A 49 -26.98 9.45 -16.64
CA ALA A 49 -27.08 8.20 -15.92
C ALA A 49 -27.19 7.06 -16.95
N ILE A 50 -26.45 5.98 -16.73
CA ILE A 50 -26.41 4.80 -17.60
C ILE A 50 -26.77 3.59 -16.75
N TRP A 51 -27.77 2.85 -17.21
CA TRP A 51 -28.23 1.61 -16.58
C TRP A 51 -27.78 0.40 -17.38
N ASP A 52 -27.59 -0.73 -16.70
CA ASP A 52 -27.50 -2.03 -17.35
C ASP A 52 -28.88 -2.53 -17.84
N ALA A 53 -28.90 -3.70 -18.49
CA ALA A 53 -30.12 -4.27 -19.04
C ALA A 53 -31.14 -4.65 -17.95
N GLU A 54 -30.67 -4.91 -16.74
CA GLU A 54 -31.44 -5.27 -15.56
C GLU A 54 -32.00 -4.05 -14.80
N GLY A 55 -31.62 -2.83 -15.20
CA GLY A 55 -32.09 -1.58 -14.59
C GLY A 55 -31.26 -1.11 -13.39
N THR A 56 -30.06 -1.64 -13.19
CA THR A 56 -29.10 -1.17 -12.18
C THR A 56 -28.33 0.01 -12.72
N LEU A 57 -28.19 1.08 -11.94
CA LEU A 57 -27.39 2.25 -12.32
C LEU A 57 -25.90 1.91 -12.24
N VAL A 58 -25.20 1.93 -13.39
CA VAL A 58 -23.80 1.47 -13.51
C VAL A 58 -22.79 2.61 -13.71
N LEU A 59 -23.20 3.72 -14.33
CA LEU A 59 -22.34 4.90 -14.51
C LEU A 59 -23.17 6.18 -14.42
N THR A 60 -22.55 7.23 -13.90
CA THR A 60 -23.09 8.59 -13.84
C THR A 60 -22.04 9.60 -14.27
N ASN A 61 -22.42 10.85 -14.52
CA ASN A 61 -21.48 11.96 -14.70
C ASN A 61 -20.61 12.25 -13.47
N GLU A 62 -20.98 11.73 -12.29
CA GLU A 62 -20.19 11.84 -11.05
C GLU A 62 -19.23 10.65 -10.85
N SER A 63 -19.34 9.60 -11.68
CA SER A 63 -18.51 8.41 -11.60
C SER A 63 -17.07 8.70 -12.05
N ARG A 64 -16.10 8.33 -11.22
CA ARG A 64 -14.67 8.34 -11.59
C ARG A 64 -14.24 6.91 -11.93
N VAL A 65 -13.69 6.73 -13.13
CA VAL A 65 -13.25 5.41 -13.63
C VAL A 65 -11.76 5.22 -13.34
N LEU A 66 -11.42 4.09 -12.72
CA LEU A 66 -10.03 3.65 -12.57
C LEU A 66 -9.45 3.33 -13.95
N SER A 67 -8.48 4.12 -14.41
CA SER A 67 -8.03 4.06 -15.81
C SER A 67 -6.51 4.04 -16.00
N ASP A 68 -5.73 4.50 -15.01
CA ASP A 68 -4.30 4.78 -15.11
C ASP A 68 -3.45 3.94 -14.14
N LEU A 69 -3.77 2.64 -14.06
CA LEU A 69 -2.99 1.68 -13.28
C LEU A 69 -1.55 1.60 -13.81
N THR A 70 -0.60 1.87 -12.92
CA THR A 70 0.82 1.80 -13.18
C THR A 70 1.45 0.66 -12.40
N THR A 71 2.18 -0.20 -13.09
CA THR A 71 2.98 -1.27 -12.47
C THR A 71 4.35 -0.75 -12.08
N ILE A 72 4.74 -0.95 -10.81
CA ILE A 72 6.02 -0.56 -10.24
C ILE A 72 6.82 -1.81 -9.87
N GLY A 73 8.08 -1.83 -10.33
CA GLY A 73 8.99 -2.96 -10.16
C GLY A 73 8.89 -3.96 -11.31
N SER A 74 9.73 -4.98 -11.25
CA SER A 74 9.68 -6.11 -12.19
C SER A 74 9.51 -7.40 -11.39
N PRO A 75 8.70 -8.37 -11.88
CA PRO A 75 8.57 -9.65 -11.21
C PRO A 75 9.94 -10.34 -11.06
N GLY A 76 10.16 -10.94 -9.90
CA GLY A 76 11.38 -11.69 -9.56
C GLY A 76 12.07 -11.18 -8.29
N ALA A 77 12.83 -12.06 -7.64
CA ALA A 77 13.44 -11.79 -6.33
C ALA A 77 14.54 -10.72 -6.35
N VAL A 78 15.09 -10.35 -7.51
CA VAL A 78 16.17 -9.35 -7.61
C VAL A 78 15.62 -7.93 -7.68
N SER A 79 14.51 -7.71 -8.39
CA SER A 79 13.97 -6.38 -8.72
C SER A 79 12.53 -6.13 -8.26
N GLY A 80 11.88 -7.13 -7.66
CA GLY A 80 10.52 -7.04 -7.12
C GLY A 80 10.47 -7.10 -5.59
N GLY A 81 9.25 -6.97 -5.05
CA GLY A 81 8.92 -7.10 -3.63
C GLY A 81 9.72 -6.13 -2.75
N LEU A 82 10.46 -6.67 -1.77
CA LEU A 82 11.25 -5.90 -0.80
C LEU A 82 12.25 -4.94 -1.43
N ASN A 83 12.72 -5.25 -2.64
CA ASN A 83 13.76 -4.50 -3.32
C ASN A 83 13.21 -3.31 -4.11
N ILE A 84 11.88 -3.12 -4.15
CA ILE A 84 11.28 -1.96 -4.79
C ILE A 84 11.53 -0.72 -3.93
N ASP A 85 12.22 0.26 -4.52
CA ASP A 85 12.35 1.60 -3.98
C ASP A 85 12.32 2.62 -5.14
N LYS A 86 11.18 3.29 -5.30
CA LYS A 86 10.89 4.13 -6.46
C LYS A 86 10.43 5.52 -6.04
N TYR A 87 11.03 6.54 -6.65
CA TYR A 87 10.51 7.91 -6.62
C TYR A 87 9.64 8.16 -7.85
N MET A 88 8.49 8.80 -7.63
CA MET A 88 7.58 9.24 -8.69
C MET A 88 7.18 10.69 -8.45
N ALA A 89 7.21 11.52 -9.50
CA ALA A 89 6.80 12.92 -9.39
C ALA A 89 5.29 13.02 -9.17
N GLY A 90 4.86 13.96 -8.30
CA GLY A 90 3.47 14.13 -7.92
C GLY A 90 3.00 13.16 -6.82
N LYS A 91 1.68 13.17 -6.56
CA LYS A 91 1.04 12.30 -5.58
C LYS A 91 0.61 10.98 -6.19
N TRP A 92 1.00 9.88 -5.54
CA TRP A 92 0.68 8.53 -5.98
C TRP A 92 0.12 7.70 -4.83
N ALA A 93 -0.95 6.96 -5.13
CA ALA A 93 -1.49 5.94 -4.22
C ALA A 93 -1.04 4.56 -4.69
N VAL A 94 -0.92 3.63 -3.75
CA VAL A 94 -0.46 2.26 -4.00
C VAL A 94 -1.44 1.25 -3.43
N ASN A 95 -1.53 0.09 -4.07
CA ASN A 95 -2.30 -1.00 -3.48
C ASN A 95 -1.54 -1.60 -2.28
N PRO A 96 -2.21 -1.81 -1.13
CA PRO A 96 -1.59 -2.46 0.02
C PRO A 96 -1.28 -3.93 -0.28
N MET A 97 -0.02 -4.34 -0.10
CA MET A 97 0.45 -5.70 -0.36
C MET A 97 1.56 -6.09 0.61
N GLY A 98 1.70 -7.38 0.92
CA GLY A 98 2.88 -7.93 1.58
C GLY A 98 4.03 -8.09 0.58
N LEU A 99 5.19 -7.50 0.87
CA LEU A 99 6.35 -7.52 -0.02
C LEU A 99 7.39 -8.58 0.40
N GLY A 100 7.30 -9.08 1.64
CA GLY A 100 8.17 -10.11 2.18
C GLY A 100 8.50 -9.86 3.65
N SER A 101 9.64 -10.37 4.10
CA SER A 101 10.14 -10.10 5.44
C SER A 101 11.66 -9.98 5.48
N VAL A 102 12.15 -9.27 6.49
CA VAL A 102 13.57 -9.23 6.86
C VAL A 102 13.76 -10.13 8.08
N ILE A 103 14.76 -11.01 8.02
CA ILE A 103 15.12 -11.91 9.12
C ILE A 103 16.30 -11.28 9.86
N LEU A 104 16.10 -11.04 11.16
CA LEU A 104 17.06 -10.39 12.04
C LEU A 104 17.58 -11.38 13.07
N HIS A 105 18.88 -11.32 13.35
CA HIS A 105 19.46 -11.91 14.55
C HIS A 105 19.36 -10.87 15.68
N ALA A 106 18.37 -11.06 16.56
CA ALA A 106 18.02 -10.11 17.62
C ALA A 106 18.88 -10.23 18.88
N GLY A 107 19.68 -11.30 18.99
CA GLY A 107 20.56 -11.58 20.12
C GLY A 107 20.56 -13.07 20.46
N SER A 108 20.94 -13.42 21.69
CA SER A 108 20.98 -14.81 22.14
C SER A 108 20.24 -14.99 23.47
N ALA A 109 19.52 -16.11 23.60
CA ALA A 109 18.88 -16.51 24.84
C ALA A 109 19.92 -16.95 25.89
N PRO A 110 19.55 -17.03 27.19
CA PRO A 110 20.40 -17.64 28.21
C PRO A 110 20.84 -19.04 27.78
N GLY A 111 22.15 -19.30 27.74
CA GLY A 111 22.73 -20.52 27.18
C GLY A 111 23.29 -20.39 25.76
N GLY A 112 23.22 -19.19 25.15
CA GLY A 112 23.90 -18.88 23.88
C GLY A 112 23.13 -19.25 22.62
N GLN A 113 21.88 -19.70 22.74
CA GLN A 113 21.04 -20.02 21.59
C GLN A 113 20.66 -18.72 20.82
N PRO A 114 20.94 -18.61 19.51
CA PRO A 114 20.54 -17.46 18.71
C PRO A 114 19.02 -17.27 18.67
N ILE A 115 18.58 -16.01 18.74
CA ILE A 115 17.18 -15.61 18.60
C ILE A 115 17.03 -14.91 17.24
N PHE A 116 16.16 -15.48 16.40
CA PHE A 116 15.81 -14.89 15.11
C PHE A 116 14.39 -14.32 15.15
N GLN A 117 14.24 -13.13 14.58
CA GLN A 117 12.96 -12.46 14.43
C GLN A 117 12.71 -12.17 12.96
N SER A 118 11.53 -12.54 12.46
CA SER A 118 11.03 -12.10 11.16
C SER A 118 10.27 -10.79 11.34
N VAL A 119 10.57 -9.81 10.49
CA VAL A 119 9.87 -8.53 10.41
C VAL A 119 9.18 -8.45 9.07
N ASP A 120 7.85 -8.48 9.09
CA ASP A 120 7.06 -8.36 7.87
C ASP A 120 7.14 -6.95 7.31
N VAL A 121 7.20 -6.89 5.98
CA VAL A 121 7.31 -5.67 5.20
C VAL A 121 6.21 -5.70 4.16
N GLY A 122 5.48 -4.60 4.07
CA GLY A 122 4.47 -4.37 3.06
C GLY A 122 4.68 -3.06 2.33
N THR A 123 3.79 -2.77 1.40
CA THR A 123 3.83 -1.55 0.60
C THR A 123 3.68 -0.31 1.49
N GLY A 124 4.51 0.70 1.23
CA GLY A 124 4.30 2.06 1.72
C GLY A 124 4.51 3.08 0.61
N CYS A 125 3.75 4.16 0.66
CA CYS A 125 3.94 5.37 -0.14
C CYS A 125 3.90 6.58 0.79
N HIS A 126 4.80 7.54 0.60
CA HIS A 126 4.85 8.75 1.41
C HIS A 126 5.40 9.91 0.59
N ASP A 127 5.01 11.11 0.99
CA ASP A 127 5.55 12.34 0.43
C ASP A 127 7.07 12.39 0.63
N ASP A 128 7.78 12.67 -0.46
CA ASP A 128 9.21 12.87 -0.50
C ASP A 128 9.50 14.00 -1.49
N THR A 129 9.96 15.14 -0.99
CA THR A 129 10.49 16.24 -1.83
C THR A 129 9.61 16.65 -3.05
N GLY A 130 8.29 16.75 -2.86
CA GLY A 130 7.37 17.15 -3.94
C GLY A 130 6.95 16.01 -4.88
N GLY A 131 7.29 14.77 -4.54
CA GLY A 131 6.78 13.56 -5.16
C GLY A 131 6.43 12.50 -4.13
N THR A 132 6.24 11.27 -4.61
CA THR A 132 5.91 10.12 -3.79
C THR A 132 7.05 9.10 -3.84
N ARG A 133 7.52 8.68 -2.66
CA ARG A 133 8.45 7.56 -2.53
C ARG A 133 7.67 6.29 -2.20
N ILE A 134 7.79 5.29 -3.06
CA ILE A 134 7.11 3.99 -2.97
C ILE A 134 8.15 2.91 -2.69
N ARG A 135 8.03 2.23 -1.54
CA ARG A 135 8.97 1.19 -1.11
C ARG A 135 8.40 0.32 -0.01
N GLY A 136 9.11 -0.76 0.32
CA GLY A 136 8.78 -1.56 1.50
C GLY A 136 8.88 -0.77 2.81
N GLN A 137 7.88 -0.95 3.67
CA GLN A 137 7.79 -0.38 5.01
C GLN A 137 7.38 -1.44 6.03
N SER A 138 7.78 -1.25 7.29
CA SER A 138 7.32 -2.06 8.42
C SER A 138 6.78 -1.15 9.52
N SER A 139 5.77 -1.65 10.22
CA SER A 139 5.19 -1.00 11.40
C SER A 139 5.92 -1.34 12.70
N THR A 140 6.87 -2.28 12.65
CA THR A 140 7.59 -2.75 13.84
C THR A 140 9.01 -2.21 13.87
N THR A 141 9.46 -1.85 15.07
CA THR A 141 10.89 -1.64 15.32
C THR A 141 11.46 -2.99 15.74
N ALA A 142 12.52 -3.42 15.08
CA ALA A 142 13.27 -4.59 15.49
C ALA A 142 14.74 -4.24 15.64
N SER A 143 15.39 -4.90 16.60
CA SER A 143 16.79 -4.69 16.93
C SER A 143 17.62 -5.89 16.47
N GLY A 144 18.90 -5.66 16.22
CA GLY A 144 19.81 -6.69 15.73
C GLY A 144 20.19 -6.52 14.26
N SER A 145 20.97 -7.46 13.76
CA SER A 145 21.54 -7.41 12.41
C SER A 145 20.71 -8.24 11.45
N SER A 146 20.51 -7.73 10.24
CA SER A 146 19.90 -8.51 9.15
C SER A 146 20.80 -9.68 8.78
N VAL A 147 20.21 -10.87 8.74
CA VAL A 147 20.88 -12.13 8.38
C VAL A 147 20.23 -12.81 7.18
N GLY A 148 19.12 -12.28 6.70
CA GLY A 148 18.43 -12.79 5.52
C GLY A 148 17.15 -12.04 5.22
N THR A 149 16.56 -12.36 4.08
CA THR A 149 15.28 -11.80 3.64
C THR A 149 14.47 -12.86 2.93
N THR A 150 13.16 -12.84 3.12
CA THR A 150 12.22 -13.53 2.24
C THR A 150 11.63 -12.49 1.32
N ASN A 151 12.00 -12.50 0.04
CA ASN A 151 11.44 -11.57 -0.94
C ASN A 151 10.30 -12.25 -1.71
N SER A 152 9.13 -11.61 -1.74
CA SER A 152 8.00 -12.07 -2.56
C SER A 152 8.26 -11.95 -4.07
N GLY A 153 9.12 -11.02 -4.49
CA GLY A 153 9.42 -10.77 -5.90
C GLY A 153 8.23 -10.25 -6.71
N ILE A 154 7.19 -9.73 -6.07
CA ILE A 154 6.00 -9.21 -6.74
C ILE A 154 6.19 -7.77 -7.22
N VAL A 155 5.25 -7.26 -8.00
CA VAL A 155 5.15 -5.84 -8.39
C VAL A 155 4.12 -5.12 -7.53
N ILE A 156 4.24 -3.79 -7.45
CA ILE A 156 3.25 -2.92 -6.82
C ILE A 156 2.38 -2.29 -7.90
N THR A 157 1.09 -2.21 -7.67
CA THR A 157 0.16 -1.45 -8.51
C THR A 157 -0.05 -0.08 -7.89
N ALA A 158 0.09 0.98 -8.68
CA ALA A 158 -0.06 2.36 -8.25
C ALA A 158 -0.95 3.16 -9.20
N ILE A 159 -1.45 4.29 -8.72
CA ILE A 159 -2.20 5.27 -9.50
C ILE A 159 -1.70 6.68 -9.21
N ASN A 160 -1.82 7.55 -10.21
CA ASN A 160 -1.61 8.98 -10.01
C ASN A 160 -2.88 9.56 -9.40
N THR A 161 -2.79 10.23 -8.25
CA THR A 161 -4.00 10.71 -7.56
C THR A 161 -4.61 11.95 -8.21
N ALA A 162 -3.90 12.63 -9.12
CA ALA A 162 -4.38 13.87 -9.73
C ALA A 162 -5.72 13.72 -10.49
N ALA A 163 -6.04 12.53 -11.01
CA ALA A 163 -7.32 12.24 -11.66
C ALA A 163 -8.46 11.94 -10.67
N TYR A 164 -8.12 11.73 -9.39
CA TYR A 164 -9.01 11.24 -8.34
C TYR A 164 -9.12 12.17 -7.13
N ASP A 165 -8.45 13.32 -7.15
CA ASP A 165 -8.55 14.41 -6.17
C ASP A 165 -9.64 15.45 -6.51
#